data_AF-X1Q8U7-F1
#
_entry.id   AF-X1Q8U7-F1
#
_cell.length_a   1.000
_cell.length_b   1.000
_cell.length_c   1.000
_cell.angle_alpha   90.00
_cell.angle_beta   90.00
_cell.angle_gamma   90.00
#
_symmetry.space_group_name_H-M   'P 1'
#
loop_
_entity.id
_entity.type
_entity.pdbx_description
1 polymer ?
#
loop_
_entity_poly.entity_id
_entity_poly.type
_entity_poly.pdbx_seq_one_letter_code
_entity_poly.pdbx_strand_id
1 'polypeptide(L)' 'ELVRNKKIEGISDLRDESDRQGMRVVIELKKEAQPQKVLNNLYKHTSMQSSFFVNMLALVDGQPRVISL' A
#
# COMPACT_ATOMS: atom_id res chain seq x y z
N GLU A 1 -11.65 2.77 8.50
CA GLU A 1 -12.65 1.69 8.71
C GLU A 1 -12.07 0.32 9.04
N LEU A 2 -10.95 -0.13 8.44
CA LEU A 2 -10.38 -1.47 8.67
C LEU A 2 -10.06 -1.79 10.14
N VAL A 3 -9.55 -0.80 10.89
CA VAL A 3 -9.31 -0.92 12.35
C VAL A 3 -10.62 -0.96 13.13
N ARG A 4 -11.62 -0.16 12.74
CA ARG A 4 -12.96 -0.13 13.39
C ARG A 4 -13.73 -1.44 13.16
N ASN A 5 -13.56 -2.05 11.99
CA ASN A 5 -14.17 -3.33 11.62
C ASN A 5 -13.35 -4.55 12.07
N LYS A 6 -12.33 -4.35 12.92
CA LYS A 6 -11.41 -5.38 13.44
C LYS A 6 -10.74 -6.25 12.36
N LYS A 7 -10.67 -5.80 11.10
CA LYS A 7 -9.94 -6.53 10.04
C LYS A 7 -8.43 -6.45 10.25
N ILE A 8 -7.96 -5.35 10.83
CA ILE A 8 -6.57 -5.15 11.23
C ILE A 8 -6.57 -4.84 12.72
N GLU A 9 -6.02 -5.76 13.50
CA GLU A 9 -5.87 -5.63 14.96
C GLU A 9 -4.47 -5.15 15.33
N GLY A 10 -4.30 -4.70 16.57
CA GLY A 10 -3.00 -4.32 17.10
C GLY A 10 -2.56 -2.88 16.80
N ILE A 11 -3.36 -2.09 16.08
CA ILE A 11 -3.14 -0.65 15.90
C ILE A 11 -3.87 0.12 17.02
N SER A 12 -3.18 1.04 17.68
CA SER A 12 -3.74 1.93 18.71
C SER A 12 -4.14 3.28 18.11
N ASP A 13 -3.27 3.87 17.29
CA ASP A 13 -3.45 5.22 16.75
C ASP A 13 -2.81 5.36 15.36
N LEU A 14 -3.24 6.37 14.60
CA LEU A 14 -2.68 6.74 13.31
C LEU A 14 -2.54 8.26 13.23
N ARG A 15 -1.32 8.73 12.97
CA ARG A 15 -0.97 10.15 12.91
C ARG A 15 -0.31 10.49 11.58
N ASP A 16 -0.68 11.64 11.04
CA ASP A 16 0.00 12.24 9.90
C ASP A 16 0.95 13.33 10.42
N GLU A 17 2.25 13.11 10.23
CA GLU A 17 3.34 14.02 10.61
C GLU A 17 3.98 14.62 9.34
N SER A 18 3.25 14.67 8.23
CA SER A 18 3.74 15.23 6.98
C SER A 18 3.91 16.74 7.07
N ASP A 19 4.99 17.24 6.50
CA ASP A 19 5.32 18.65 6.44
C ASP A 19 5.80 19.06 5.04
N ARG A 20 6.37 20.26 4.91
CA ARG A 20 6.88 20.77 3.63
C ARG A 20 8.14 20.05 3.15
N GLN A 21 8.82 19.30 4.01
CA GLN A 21 10.05 18.57 3.69
C GLN A 21 9.77 17.12 3.30
N GLY A 22 8.61 16.57 3.68
CA GLY A 22 8.19 15.25 3.21
C GLY A 22 6.90 14.73 3.82
N MET A 23 6.43 13.63 3.25
CA MET A 23 5.29 12.87 3.75
C MET A 23 5.74 11.89 4.83
N ARG A 24 5.07 11.88 5.99
CA ARG A 24 5.36 10.97 7.11
C ARG A 24 4.07 10.53 7.77
N VAL A 25 3.81 9.23 7.76
CA VAL A 25 2.66 8.62 8.43
C VAL A 25 3.17 7.72 9.56
N VAL A 26 2.66 7.94 10.77
CA VAL A 26 3.00 7.17 11.97
C VAL A 26 1.82 6.28 12.36
N ILE A 27 2.08 4.98 12.49
CA ILE A 27 1.11 4.01 12.96
C ILE A 27 1.58 3.51 14.32
N GLU A 28 0.83 3.81 15.36
CA GLU A 28 1.14 3.35 16.71
C GLU A 28 0.53 1.99 16.95
N LEU A 29 1.30 1.10 17.58
CA LEU A 29 0.89 -0.26 17.87
C LEU A 29 0.51 -0.40 19.34
N LYS A 30 -0.43 -1.30 19.62
CA LYS A 30 -0.73 -1.73 20.99
C LYS A 30 0.46 -2.49 21.56
N LYS A 31 0.65 -2.41 22.88
CA LYS A 31 1.78 -3.03 23.60
C LYS A 31 1.94 -4.53 23.31
N GLU A 32 0.83 -5.26 23.17
CA GLU A 32 0.81 -6.71 22.92
C GLU A 32 0.77 -7.07 21.41
N ALA A 33 0.83 -6.09 20.51
CA ALA A 33 0.76 -6.34 19.08
C ALA A 33 2.09 -6.89 18.56
N GLN A 34 2.02 -7.90 17.70
CA GLN A 34 3.18 -8.41 16.96
C GLN A 34 3.41 -7.55 15.70
N PRO A 35 4.46 -6.73 15.62
CA PRO A 35 4.61 -5.74 14.54
C PRO A 35 4.63 -6.37 13.13
N GLN A 36 5.31 -7.51 12.97
CA GLN A 36 5.39 -8.23 11.70
C GLN A 36 4.01 -8.66 11.18
N LYS A 37 3.14 -9.12 12.08
CA LYS A 37 1.78 -9.58 11.73
C LYS A 37 0.91 -8.40 11.32
N VAL A 38 1.03 -7.27 12.02
CA VAL A 38 0.32 -6.04 11.67
C VAL A 38 0.78 -5.53 10.31
N LEU A 39 2.08 -5.51 10.04
CA LEU A 39 2.65 -5.09 8.75
C LEU A 39 2.16 -5.96 7.58
N ASN A 40 2.17 -7.29 7.75
CA ASN A 40 1.67 -8.20 6.71
C ASN A 40 0.17 -7.99 6.43
N ASN A 41 -0.62 -7.76 7.47
CA ASN A 41 -2.04 -7.44 7.31
C ASN A 41 -2.26 -6.10 6.62
N LEU A 42 -1.42 -5.09 6.92
CA LEU A 42 -1.46 -3.80 6.22
C LEU A 42 -1.16 -3.98 4.73
N TYR A 43 -0.14 -4.73 4.35
CA TYR A 43 0.15 -5.03 2.94
C TYR A 43 -1.00 -5.77 2.25
N LYS A 44 -1.65 -6.70 2.95
CA LYS A 44 -2.73 -7.51 2.37
C LYS A 44 -4.04 -6.73 2.19
N HIS A 45 -4.34 -5.79 3.07
CA HIS A 45 -5.66 -5.16 3.17
C HIS A 45 -5.70 -3.67 2.84
N THR A 46 -4.56 -3.06 2.52
CA THR A 46 -4.46 -1.65 2.15
C THR A 46 -3.71 -1.49 0.84
N SER A 47 -3.75 -0.30 0.27
CA SER A 47 -3.01 0.06 -0.95
C SER A 47 -1.50 0.26 -0.72
N MET A 48 -0.94 -0.12 0.43
CA MET A 48 0.51 -0.06 0.69
C MET A 48 1.31 -0.99 -0.22
N GLN A 49 0.68 -2.04 -0.75
CA GLN A 49 1.26 -2.93 -1.76
C GLN A 49 0.24 -3.18 -2.86
N SER A 50 0.64 -2.95 -4.11
CA SER A 50 -0.19 -3.23 -5.28
C SER A 50 0.66 -3.79 -6.41
N SER A 51 0.02 -4.53 -7.31
CA SER A 51 0.65 -4.96 -8.57
C SER A 51 0.30 -3.97 -9.66
N PHE A 52 1.30 -3.50 -10.39
CA PHE A 52 1.10 -2.72 -11.61
C PHE A 52 1.30 -3.65 -12.81
N PHE A 53 0.21 -3.94 -13.52
CA PHE A 53 0.27 -4.76 -14.72
C PHE A 53 0.70 -3.91 -15.90
N VAL A 54 1.90 -4.18 -16.41
CA VAL A 54 2.46 -3.48 -17.56
C VAL A 54 1.98 -4.18 -18.84
N ASN A 55 1.45 -3.40 -19.79
CA ASN A 55 1.18 -3.84 -21.15
C ASN A 55 1.80 -2.85 -22.13
N MET A 56 2.93 -3.22 -22.73
CA MET A 56 3.62 -2.38 -23.71
C MET A 56 2.97 -2.55 -25.08
N LEU A 57 1.97 -1.72 -25.36
CA LEU A 57 1.20 -1.74 -26.60
C LEU A 57 1.40 -0.43 -27.37
N ALA A 58 1.72 -0.52 -28.65
CA ALA A 58 1.89 0.64 -29.53
C ALA A 58 1.39 0.35 -30.95
N LEU A 59 1.26 1.38 -31.79
CA LEU A 59 1.05 1.21 -33.22
C LEU A 59 2.40 1.06 -33.92
N VAL A 60 2.56 -0.02 -34.68
CA VAL A 60 3.68 -0.24 -35.61
C VAL A 60 3.07 -0.33 -37.01
N ASP A 61 3.46 0.59 -37.89
CA ASP A 61 2.89 0.73 -39.23
C ASP A 61 1.35 0.83 -39.25
N GLY A 62 0.79 1.55 -38.27
CA GLY A 62 -0.66 1.75 -38.14
C GLY A 62 -1.42 0.56 -37.54
N GLN A 63 -0.75 -0.52 -37.15
CA GLN A 63 -1.39 -1.69 -36.51
C GLN A 63 -0.95 -1.84 -35.04
N PRO A 64 -1.88 -2.16 -34.11
CA PRO A 64 -1.55 -2.35 -32.70
C PRO A 64 -0.71 -3.63 -32.52
N ARG A 65 0.44 -3.48 -31.86
CA ARG A 65 1.36 -4.58 -31.53
C ARG A 65 1.85 -4.47 -30.10
N VAL A 66 1.98 -5.62 -29.44
CA VAL A 66 2.71 -5.74 -28.18
C VAL A 66 4.21 -5.69 -28.50
N ILE A 67 4.94 -4.81 -27.81
CA ILE A 67 6.37 -4.58 -28.06
C ILE A 67 7.21 -5.02 -26.86
N SER A 68 8.43 -5.52 -27.13
CA SER A 68 9.48 -5.70 -26.13
C SER A 68 10.43 -4.50 -26.14
N LEU A 69 11.30 -4.42 -25.13
CA LEU A 69 12.37 -3.41 -25.07
C LEU A 69 13.40 -3.61 -26.18
#